data_AF-A0A2S4VAW8-F1
#
_entry.id   AF-A0A2S4VAW8-F1
#
_cell.length_a   1.000
_cell.length_b   1.000
_cell.length_c   1.000
_cell.angle_alpha   90.00
_cell.angle_beta   90.00
_cell.angle_gamma   90.00
#
_symmetry.space_group_name_H-M   'P 1'
#
loop_
_entity.id
_entity.type
_entity.pdbx_description
1 polymer ?
#
loop_
_entity_poly.entity_id
_entity_poly.type
_entity_poly.pdbx_seq_one_letter_code
_entity_poly.pdbx_strand_id
1 'polypeptide(L)'
;MPPVSFQFQQRKYGDKQVNWFYDHKPLTKKYKATNTSMFRQLDLGMMSTLYCIGRNVFSDFIDNNYFDLFEPKAFFTAKATNMAISGGARFEPLHRDAESYDDDWNKFNDINKVIIRQQIRTEHRVAFPHLYNSRPRSVYIPKYLKVKNLFIRVEDPILLTFYFDPIIHPISSRAVAPQNQGVSHEEEILGDADKDDFQLPDDLEPFLVYKSITDDNYTSAIAMYGRTIRSLDVPLVKNWYVEHCAPGMPVKVRVSYQKLLKNYVLNELHKRQPKPQSKKDLFRQLKNTKFFQTTRLHWAEVGLQFCRQGYNMLNLLIHRKNLNYLHLDYDMNLKPVKTLTTKERKKSRFRNAFHSCRQIHRLTKLIVDCHVQYRLRNVNAFQLADGLQFTFAHVGQLTGMYQYKYELMKQIRQCKDLKHVIYYRFNTGTVGKGPGVGFWAPGWRLCLFFMRGIIPRLENYSPDSLKVGTVKAWRKPLQNNIRFCQDAERILVKPDKMQPGFSNGFAAGAQCGKRLGRLQGQTSGLLNILLKQMEEGDARILTNTQFQDLKILNPNLQTISKTYQTNIIIFWTINFLIVVNLNSMQSLLVWTSG
;
A
#
# COMPACT_ATOMS: atom_id res chain seq x y z
N MET A 1 25.14 -9.92 15.02
CA MET A 1 24.87 -9.47 13.63
C MET A 1 23.42 -9.78 13.24
N PRO A 2 22.69 -8.87 12.58
CA PRO A 2 21.34 -9.17 12.09
C PRO A 2 21.38 -10.29 11.03
N PRO A 3 20.29 -11.08 10.87
CA PRO A 3 20.22 -12.06 9.79
C PRO A 3 20.22 -11.40 8.42
N VAL A 4 20.69 -12.15 7.42
CA VAL A 4 20.83 -11.70 6.02
C VAL A 4 19.47 -11.27 5.47
N SER A 5 19.40 -10.04 4.98
CA SER A 5 18.20 -9.47 4.36
C SER A 5 17.96 -10.03 2.96
N PHE A 6 16.72 -9.91 2.48
CA PHE A 6 16.37 -10.20 1.09
C PHE A 6 17.16 -9.26 0.15
N GLN A 7 18.22 -9.79 -0.46
CA GLN A 7 18.99 -9.11 -1.50
C GLN A 7 19.08 -10.06 -2.68
N PHE A 8 18.64 -9.57 -3.83
CA PHE A 8 18.82 -10.29 -5.07
C PHE A 8 20.31 -10.23 -5.42
N GLN A 9 20.89 -11.37 -5.78
CA GLN A 9 22.24 -11.38 -6.31
C GLN A 9 22.20 -10.67 -7.66
N GLN A 10 22.70 -9.43 -7.69
CA GLN A 10 22.73 -8.65 -8.92
C GLN A 10 23.58 -9.42 -9.94
N ARG A 11 22.98 -9.83 -11.07
CA ARG A 11 23.77 -10.21 -12.24
C ARG A 11 24.57 -8.97 -12.64
N LYS A 12 25.88 -9.12 -12.86
CA LYS A 12 26.69 -8.06 -13.47
C LYS A 12 26.14 -7.81 -14.88
N TYR A 13 25.29 -6.80 -15.04
CA TYR A 13 24.89 -6.29 -16.35
C TYR A 13 25.94 -5.24 -16.73
N GLY A 14 27.03 -5.69 -17.37
CA GLY A 14 28.19 -4.84 -17.68
C GLY A 14 29.00 -4.37 -16.45
N ASP A 15 29.84 -3.35 -16.65
CA ASP A 15 30.81 -2.81 -15.67
C ASP A 15 30.21 -1.96 -14.53
N LYS A 16 28.90 -1.69 -14.53
CA LYS A 16 28.29 -0.76 -13.57
C LYS A 16 27.51 -1.51 -12.48
N GLN A 17 28.19 -1.91 -11.40
CA GLN A 17 27.52 -2.41 -10.20
C GLN A 17 26.65 -1.31 -9.54
N VAL A 18 25.39 -1.63 -9.24
CA VAL A 18 24.48 -0.72 -8.54
C VAL A 18 24.66 -0.88 -7.02
N ASN A 19 25.82 -0.46 -6.52
CA ASN A 19 26.23 -0.62 -5.12
C ASN A 19 25.27 0.04 -4.11
N TRP A 20 24.49 1.03 -4.55
CA TRP A 20 23.57 1.80 -3.71
C TRP A 20 22.14 1.24 -3.67
N PHE A 21 21.82 0.18 -4.43
CA PHE A 21 20.44 -0.27 -4.63
C PHE A 21 19.71 -0.69 -3.35
N TYR A 22 20.43 -1.34 -2.43
CA TYR A 22 19.87 -1.87 -1.17
C TYR A 22 20.03 -0.92 0.03
N ASP A 23 20.50 0.31 -0.19
CA ASP A 23 20.57 1.32 0.85
C ASP A 23 19.17 1.78 1.28
N HIS A 24 18.98 2.03 2.58
CA HIS A 24 17.71 2.55 3.11
C HIS A 24 17.27 3.87 2.43
N LYS A 25 18.23 4.74 2.09
CA LYS A 25 18.00 5.93 1.26
C LYS A 25 19.11 6.01 0.20
N PRO A 26 18.88 5.45 -1.00
CA PRO A 26 19.91 5.37 -2.02
C PRO A 26 20.38 6.77 -2.45
N LEU A 27 21.66 6.87 -2.83
CA LEU A 27 22.29 8.07 -3.42
C LEU A 27 22.23 9.36 -2.57
N THR A 28 21.90 9.26 -1.28
CA THR A 28 21.75 10.44 -0.43
C THR A 28 23.07 11.23 -0.29
N LYS A 29 24.22 10.55 -0.30
CA LYS A 29 25.53 11.22 -0.22
C LYS A 29 25.85 12.02 -1.49
N LYS A 30 25.50 11.50 -2.67
CA LYS A 30 25.76 12.12 -3.99
C LYS A 30 24.98 13.43 -4.19
N TYR A 31 23.68 13.43 -3.85
CA TYR A 31 22.80 14.61 -4.03
C TYR A 31 22.65 15.49 -2.79
N LYS A 32 23.44 15.26 -1.74
CA LYS A 32 23.46 16.13 -0.55
C LYS A 32 24.08 17.50 -0.85
N ALA A 33 25.00 17.58 -1.81
CA ALA A 33 25.72 18.81 -2.17
C ALA A 33 24.85 19.84 -2.91
N THR A 34 23.78 19.41 -3.60
CA THR A 34 22.96 20.28 -4.46
C THR A 34 21.72 20.88 -3.80
N ASN A 35 21.62 20.90 -2.45
CA ASN A 35 20.48 21.45 -1.69
C ASN A 35 19.06 20.93 -2.06
N THR A 36 18.94 19.96 -2.97
CA THR A 36 17.67 19.43 -3.48
C THR A 36 17.42 18.02 -2.97
N SER A 37 17.15 17.86 -1.67
CA SER A 37 16.78 16.55 -1.12
C SER A 37 15.48 15.96 -1.71
N MET A 38 14.71 16.77 -2.44
CA MET A 38 13.40 16.43 -3.03
C MET A 38 13.44 16.07 -4.53
N PHE A 39 14.50 16.44 -5.25
CA PHE A 39 14.65 16.21 -6.69
C PHE A 39 15.90 15.39 -6.95
N ARG A 40 15.75 14.28 -7.68
CA ARG A 40 16.86 13.40 -8.01
C ARG A 40 16.88 13.23 -9.52
N GLN A 41 17.99 13.61 -10.13
CA GLN A 41 18.26 13.36 -11.54
C GLN A 41 19.08 12.08 -11.63
N LEU A 42 18.54 11.05 -12.26
CA LEU A 42 19.26 9.80 -12.51
C LEU A 42 19.89 9.84 -13.89
N ASP A 43 21.08 9.28 -13.99
CA ASP A 43 21.73 9.07 -15.28
C ASP A 43 20.97 8.01 -16.10
N LEU A 44 21.09 8.09 -17.43
CA LEU A 44 20.39 7.24 -18.38
C LEU A 44 20.66 5.75 -18.12
N GLY A 45 21.93 5.39 -17.95
CA GLY A 45 22.33 4.00 -17.67
C GLY A 45 21.84 3.49 -16.32
N MET A 46 21.64 4.37 -15.33
CA MET A 46 21.03 3.99 -14.05
C MET A 46 19.54 3.72 -14.22
N MET A 47 18.85 4.52 -15.04
CA MET A 47 17.42 4.37 -15.30
C MET A 47 17.12 3.08 -16.07
N SER A 48 17.90 2.78 -17.10
CA SER A 48 17.74 1.58 -17.91
C SER A 48 17.86 0.31 -17.06
N THR A 49 18.88 0.27 -16.20
CA THR A 49 19.09 -0.82 -15.24
C THR A 49 17.90 -0.97 -14.29
N LEU A 50 17.37 0.14 -13.75
CA LEU A 50 16.19 0.11 -12.88
C LEU A 50 14.91 -0.32 -13.60
N TYR A 51 14.73 0.09 -14.86
CA TYR A 51 13.59 -0.31 -15.69
C TYR A 51 13.61 -1.82 -15.95
N CYS A 52 14.77 -2.37 -16.30
CA CYS A 52 14.96 -3.81 -16.48
C CYS A 52 14.66 -4.59 -15.19
N ILE A 53 15.14 -4.12 -14.03
CA ILE A 53 14.85 -4.75 -12.73
C ILE A 53 13.34 -4.68 -12.40
N GLY A 54 12.69 -3.56 -12.74
CA GLY A 54 11.28 -3.32 -12.45
C GLY A 54 10.29 -3.96 -13.44
N ARG A 55 10.78 -4.54 -14.55
CA ARG A 55 9.96 -5.01 -15.69
C ARG A 55 8.79 -5.89 -15.27
N ASN A 56 8.99 -6.81 -14.32
CA ASN A 56 7.98 -7.75 -13.84
C ASN A 56 6.75 -7.07 -13.19
N VAL A 57 6.89 -5.84 -12.70
CA VAL A 57 5.81 -5.08 -12.06
C VAL A 57 5.12 -4.14 -13.05
N PHE A 58 5.81 -3.71 -14.10
CA PHE A 58 5.26 -2.82 -15.10
C PHE A 58 4.26 -3.52 -16.03
N SER A 59 3.46 -2.70 -16.72
CA SER A 59 2.58 -3.18 -17.79
C SER A 59 3.40 -3.41 -19.05
N ASP A 60 3.01 -4.42 -19.82
CA ASP A 60 3.58 -4.63 -21.15
C ASP A 60 2.93 -3.75 -22.22
N PHE A 61 1.71 -3.25 -21.95
CA PHE A 61 0.98 -2.38 -22.87
C PHE A 61 1.57 -0.97 -22.90
N ILE A 62 2.16 -0.61 -24.04
CA ILE A 62 2.73 0.72 -24.29
C ILE A 62 1.68 1.65 -24.88
N ASP A 63 0.80 1.12 -25.75
CA ASP A 63 -0.25 1.90 -26.37
C ASP A 63 -1.42 2.11 -25.41
N ASN A 64 -1.81 3.37 -25.27
CA ASN A 64 -2.97 3.78 -24.51
C ASN A 64 -4.29 3.37 -25.18
N ASN A 65 -4.30 3.08 -26.50
CA ASN A 65 -5.49 2.60 -27.21
C ASN A 65 -5.99 1.26 -26.67
N TYR A 66 -5.15 0.49 -25.97
CA TYR A 66 -5.59 -0.72 -25.26
C TYR A 66 -6.72 -0.44 -24.26
N PHE A 67 -6.76 0.76 -23.68
CA PHE A 67 -7.77 1.17 -22.70
C PHE A 67 -9.01 1.80 -23.34
N ASP A 68 -9.26 1.58 -24.63
CA ASP A 68 -10.52 2.00 -25.25
C ASP A 68 -11.72 1.40 -24.50
N LEU A 69 -12.71 2.25 -24.19
CA LEU A 69 -13.83 1.98 -23.29
C LEU A 69 -13.47 1.50 -21.86
N PHE A 70 -12.19 1.35 -21.54
CA PHE A 70 -11.67 0.91 -20.24
C PHE A 70 -10.90 2.03 -19.52
N GLU A 71 -11.19 3.28 -19.88
CA GLU A 71 -10.68 4.49 -19.23
C GLU A 71 -11.66 5.04 -18.17
N PRO A 72 -11.20 5.89 -17.22
CA PRO A 72 -12.06 6.44 -16.18
C PRO A 72 -13.32 7.14 -16.70
N LYS A 73 -13.22 7.87 -17.82
CA LYS A 73 -14.35 8.58 -18.42
C LYS A 73 -15.44 7.63 -18.91
N ALA A 74 -15.06 6.54 -19.58
CA ALA A 74 -15.99 5.50 -20.00
C ALA A 74 -16.71 4.86 -18.80
N PHE A 75 -16.01 4.61 -17.69
CA PHE A 75 -16.65 4.13 -16.47
C PHE A 75 -17.55 5.16 -15.79
N PHE A 76 -17.24 6.45 -15.86
CA PHE A 76 -18.13 7.50 -15.34
C PHE A 76 -19.44 7.53 -16.14
N THR A 77 -19.35 7.42 -17.45
CA THR A 77 -20.49 7.30 -18.36
C THR A 77 -21.31 6.05 -18.07
N ALA A 78 -20.66 4.88 -17.98
CA ALA A 78 -21.33 3.63 -17.64
C ALA A 78 -22.05 3.70 -16.28
N LYS A 79 -21.44 4.36 -15.28
CA LYS A 79 -22.09 4.62 -13.98
C LYS A 79 -23.30 5.55 -14.10
N ALA A 80 -23.22 6.59 -14.94
CA ALA A 80 -24.29 7.57 -15.12
C ALA A 80 -25.49 6.97 -15.87
N THR A 81 -25.25 6.13 -16.87
CA THR A 81 -26.28 5.46 -17.68
C THR A 81 -26.75 4.12 -17.11
N ASN A 82 -26.27 3.72 -15.91
CA ASN A 82 -26.57 2.43 -15.28
C ASN A 82 -26.22 1.21 -16.17
N MET A 83 -25.13 1.30 -16.93
CA MET A 83 -24.64 0.23 -17.80
C MET A 83 -23.38 -0.41 -17.24
N ALA A 84 -23.11 -1.63 -17.67
CA ALA A 84 -21.91 -2.35 -17.32
C ALA A 84 -21.13 -2.71 -18.59
N ILE A 85 -19.87 -2.29 -18.64
CA ILE A 85 -18.91 -2.72 -19.66
C ILE A 85 -18.45 -4.15 -19.32
N SER A 86 -18.22 -4.98 -20.33
CA SER A 86 -17.68 -6.32 -20.11
C SER A 86 -16.34 -6.26 -19.37
N GLY A 87 -16.15 -7.11 -18.35
CA GLY A 87 -14.98 -7.07 -17.48
C GLY A 87 -14.88 -5.84 -16.54
N GLY A 88 -15.75 -4.84 -16.73
CA GLY A 88 -15.76 -3.59 -15.98
C GLY A 88 -16.47 -3.64 -14.63
N ALA A 89 -16.42 -2.52 -13.91
CA ALA A 89 -17.08 -2.35 -12.62
C ALA A 89 -18.59 -2.10 -12.76
N ARG A 90 -19.38 -2.66 -11.85
CA ARG A 90 -20.84 -2.40 -11.73
C ARG A 90 -21.13 -1.40 -10.61
N PHE A 91 -21.99 -0.44 -10.89
CA PHE A 91 -22.37 0.64 -9.96
C PHE A 91 -23.86 0.57 -9.61
N GLU A 92 -24.22 1.30 -8.57
CA GLU A 92 -25.64 1.57 -8.28
C GLU A 92 -26.14 2.64 -9.26
N PRO A 93 -27.41 2.56 -9.70
CA PRO A 93 -28.01 3.54 -10.60
C PRO A 93 -27.89 4.95 -10.01
N LEU A 94 -27.40 5.90 -10.81
CA LEU A 94 -27.29 7.31 -10.39
C LEU A 94 -28.67 7.99 -10.34
N HIS A 95 -29.49 7.74 -11.37
CA HIS A 95 -30.85 8.25 -11.50
C HIS A 95 -31.81 7.07 -11.43
N ARG A 96 -32.61 6.98 -10.36
CA ARG A 96 -33.59 5.90 -10.17
C ARG A 96 -34.89 6.14 -10.93
N ASP A 97 -35.17 7.41 -11.23
CA ASP A 97 -36.38 7.85 -11.94
C ASP A 97 -36.46 7.35 -13.38
N ALA A 98 -35.37 6.81 -13.94
CA ALA A 98 -35.35 6.26 -15.29
C ALA A 98 -36.19 4.97 -15.44
N GLU A 99 -36.44 4.24 -14.36
CA GLU A 99 -37.29 3.04 -14.36
C GLU A 99 -38.79 3.38 -14.30
N SER A 100 -39.14 4.65 -14.01
CA SER A 100 -40.51 5.10 -13.73
C SER A 100 -41.22 5.72 -14.95
N TYR A 101 -40.50 5.89 -16.06
CA TYR A 101 -41.07 6.42 -17.30
C TYR A 101 -41.19 5.28 -18.31
N ASP A 102 -42.42 4.97 -18.72
CA ASP A 102 -42.73 4.05 -19.81
C ASP A 102 -42.11 4.55 -21.13
N ASP A 103 -40.87 4.15 -21.41
CA ASP A 103 -40.22 4.32 -22.73
C ASP A 103 -40.79 3.33 -23.78
N ASP A 104 -41.75 2.49 -23.38
CA ASP A 104 -42.14 1.27 -24.10
C ASP A 104 -43.10 1.50 -25.29
N TRP A 105 -43.85 2.61 -25.35
CA TRP A 105 -44.76 2.89 -26.49
C TRP A 105 -44.80 4.37 -26.89
N ASN A 106 -43.74 4.81 -27.57
CA ASN A 106 -43.70 6.10 -28.24
C ASN A 106 -43.91 5.94 -29.76
N LYS A 107 -44.52 6.93 -30.42
CA LYS A 107 -44.65 6.97 -31.90
C LYS A 107 -43.32 6.80 -32.65
N PHE A 108 -42.20 7.10 -31.96
CA PHE A 108 -40.83 6.95 -32.44
C PHE A 108 -40.22 5.55 -32.21
N ASN A 109 -40.65 4.83 -31.18
CA ASN A 109 -40.13 3.49 -30.83
C ASN A 109 -41.00 2.34 -31.38
N ASP A 110 -41.92 2.66 -32.30
CA ASP A 110 -42.80 1.68 -32.94
C ASP A 110 -41.98 0.64 -33.74
N ILE A 111 -42.18 -0.64 -33.42
CA ILE A 111 -41.40 -1.76 -33.97
C ILE A 111 -41.50 -1.84 -35.50
N ASN A 112 -42.63 -1.40 -36.08
CA ASN A 112 -42.84 -1.41 -37.53
C ASN A 112 -42.02 -0.34 -38.25
N LYS A 113 -41.52 0.67 -37.53
CA LYS A 113 -40.74 1.79 -38.07
C LYS A 113 -39.24 1.66 -37.81
N VAL A 114 -38.84 0.77 -36.89
CA VAL A 114 -37.45 0.58 -36.51
C VAL A 114 -36.83 -0.57 -37.32
N ILE A 115 -35.86 -0.25 -38.18
CA ILE A 115 -35.11 -1.24 -38.94
C ILE A 115 -33.95 -1.77 -38.09
N ILE A 116 -34.07 -3.01 -37.59
CA ILE A 116 -33.01 -3.67 -36.80
C ILE A 116 -32.09 -4.46 -37.73
N ARG A 117 -30.97 -3.86 -38.14
CA ARG A 117 -29.89 -4.58 -38.88
C ARG A 117 -28.86 -5.21 -37.95
N GLN A 118 -28.49 -4.48 -36.90
CA GLN A 118 -27.53 -4.92 -35.89
C GLN A 118 -28.05 -4.53 -34.51
N GLN A 119 -27.85 -5.42 -33.53
CA GLN A 119 -28.25 -5.15 -32.16
C GLN A 119 -27.34 -4.09 -31.53
N ILE A 120 -27.95 -3.04 -30.97
CA ILE A 120 -27.22 -2.01 -30.23
C ILE A 120 -26.72 -2.59 -28.91
N ARG A 121 -25.41 -2.83 -28.82
CA ARG A 121 -24.73 -3.30 -27.60
C ARG A 121 -24.50 -2.18 -26.58
N THR A 122 -24.18 -2.56 -25.35
CA THR A 122 -23.88 -1.61 -24.27
C THR A 122 -22.63 -0.79 -24.55
N GLU A 123 -21.65 -1.36 -25.26
CA GLU A 123 -20.42 -0.65 -25.67
C GLU A 123 -20.74 0.56 -26.55
N HIS A 124 -21.68 0.45 -27.49
CA HIS A 124 -22.08 1.58 -28.34
C HIS A 124 -22.70 2.72 -27.52
N ARG A 125 -23.52 2.37 -26.52
CA ARG A 125 -24.15 3.34 -25.61
C ARG A 125 -23.15 4.05 -24.70
N VAL A 126 -22.01 3.44 -24.40
CA VAL A 126 -20.93 4.07 -23.63
C VAL A 126 -19.98 4.87 -24.53
N ALA A 127 -19.66 4.34 -25.72
CA ALA A 127 -18.78 4.99 -26.70
C ALA A 127 -19.38 6.30 -27.23
N PHE A 128 -20.64 6.24 -27.64
CA PHE A 128 -21.37 7.38 -28.22
C PHE A 128 -22.61 7.68 -27.37
N PRO A 129 -22.40 8.27 -26.19
CA PRO A 129 -23.46 8.37 -25.19
C PRO A 129 -24.62 9.28 -25.59
N HIS A 130 -24.35 10.32 -26.39
CA HIS A 130 -25.38 11.25 -26.85
C HIS A 130 -26.22 10.71 -28.00
N LEU A 131 -25.75 9.67 -28.71
CA LEU A 131 -26.42 9.11 -29.88
C LEU A 131 -27.37 7.98 -29.50
N TYR A 132 -26.90 7.03 -28.70
CA TYR A 132 -27.64 5.79 -28.40
C TYR A 132 -28.40 5.79 -27.06
N ASN A 133 -28.38 6.90 -26.31
CA ASN A 133 -29.16 7.04 -25.08
C ASN A 133 -30.16 8.19 -25.22
N SER A 134 -31.42 7.95 -24.81
CA SER A 134 -32.49 8.96 -24.88
C SER A 134 -32.27 10.14 -23.93
N ARG A 135 -31.60 9.93 -22.78
CA ARG A 135 -31.41 10.94 -21.72
C ARG A 135 -30.01 10.89 -21.10
N PRO A 136 -28.95 11.32 -21.81
CA PRO A 136 -27.59 11.31 -21.28
C PRO A 136 -27.40 12.42 -20.23
N ARG A 137 -27.49 12.06 -18.93
CA ARG A 137 -27.25 12.97 -17.80
C ARG A 137 -25.92 12.64 -17.12
N SER A 138 -25.14 13.66 -16.75
CA SER A 138 -23.85 13.50 -16.05
C SER A 138 -22.85 12.59 -16.77
N VAL A 139 -22.92 12.58 -18.11
CA VAL A 139 -22.10 11.73 -18.97
C VAL A 139 -20.79 12.41 -19.34
N TYR A 140 -19.73 11.62 -19.53
CA TYR A 140 -18.41 12.09 -19.93
C TYR A 140 -18.05 11.57 -21.32
N ILE A 141 -17.46 12.42 -22.16
CA ILE A 141 -17.02 12.03 -23.50
C ILE A 141 -15.63 11.38 -23.40
N PRO A 142 -15.50 10.08 -23.74
CA PRO A 142 -14.21 9.40 -23.73
C PRO A 142 -13.32 9.87 -24.88
N LYS A 143 -12.01 9.62 -24.79
CA LYS A 143 -11.10 9.89 -25.92
C LYS A 143 -11.26 8.78 -26.96
N TYR A 144 -11.64 9.14 -28.19
CA TYR A 144 -11.92 8.16 -29.24
C TYR A 144 -10.70 7.37 -29.70
N LEU A 145 -9.61 8.05 -30.07
CA LEU A 145 -8.40 7.38 -30.56
C LEU A 145 -7.16 8.21 -30.22
N LYS A 146 -6.05 7.54 -29.93
CA LYS A 146 -4.70 8.11 -29.94
C LYS A 146 -3.95 7.54 -31.15
N VAL A 147 -2.98 8.28 -31.69
CA VAL A 147 -2.10 7.78 -32.74
C VAL A 147 -1.49 6.46 -32.27
N LYS A 148 -1.60 5.42 -33.10
CA LYS A 148 -1.14 4.06 -32.75
C LYS A 148 0.36 4.11 -32.50
N ASN A 149 0.78 3.55 -31.36
CA ASN A 149 2.19 3.46 -31.04
C ASN A 149 2.78 2.19 -31.67
N LEU A 150 3.59 2.35 -32.72
CA LEU A 150 4.27 1.27 -33.44
C LEU A 150 5.70 1.05 -32.92
N PHE A 151 5.91 1.21 -31.62
CA PHE A 151 7.21 1.01 -31.01
C PHE A 151 7.55 -0.48 -30.89
N ILE A 152 8.64 -0.89 -31.54
CA ILE A 152 9.19 -2.24 -31.47
C ILE A 152 10.21 -2.27 -30.34
N ARG A 153 10.07 -3.27 -29.46
CA ARG A 153 11.00 -3.51 -28.37
C ARG A 153 12.13 -4.41 -28.86
N VAL A 154 13.36 -3.94 -28.71
CA VAL A 154 14.55 -4.75 -28.94
C VAL A 154 14.83 -5.57 -27.69
N GLU A 155 14.75 -6.90 -27.80
CA GLU A 155 15.05 -7.82 -26.69
C GLU A 155 16.56 -8.17 -26.65
N ASP A 156 17.22 -8.21 -27.82
CA ASP A 156 18.62 -8.58 -27.93
C ASP A 156 19.56 -7.35 -28.02
N PRO A 157 20.44 -7.13 -27.04
CA PRO A 157 21.32 -5.95 -27.01
C PRO A 157 22.49 -6.02 -28.01
N ILE A 158 22.65 -7.14 -28.72
CA ILE A 158 23.71 -7.34 -29.72
C ILE A 158 23.35 -6.68 -31.06
N LEU A 159 22.04 -6.54 -31.32
CA LEU A 159 21.56 -5.90 -32.54
C LEU A 159 21.85 -4.39 -32.51
N LEU A 160 22.10 -3.81 -33.68
CA LEU A 160 22.25 -2.38 -33.86
C LEU A 160 21.00 -1.65 -33.33
N THR A 161 21.15 -0.40 -32.86
CA THR A 161 20.00 0.37 -32.33
C THR A 161 18.98 0.69 -33.43
N PHE A 162 19.46 1.02 -34.63
CA PHE A 162 18.63 1.27 -35.79
C PHE A 162 18.85 0.12 -36.78
N TYR A 163 17.86 -0.78 -36.85
CA TYR A 163 17.84 -1.87 -37.81
C TYR A 163 16.44 -2.07 -38.36
N PHE A 164 16.34 -2.68 -39.53
CA PHE A 164 15.07 -3.06 -40.10
C PHE A 164 14.59 -4.35 -39.43
N ASP A 165 13.61 -4.23 -38.53
CA ASP A 165 13.09 -5.37 -37.78
C ASP A 165 12.25 -6.29 -38.69
N PRO A 166 12.36 -7.63 -38.57
CA PRO A 166 11.57 -8.57 -39.37
C PRO A 166 10.04 -8.42 -39.24
N ILE A 167 9.55 -7.79 -38.17
CA ILE A 167 8.12 -7.49 -37.97
C ILE A 167 7.66 -6.37 -38.93
N ILE A 168 8.57 -5.50 -39.37
CA ILE A 168 8.24 -4.41 -40.30
C ILE A 168 8.01 -5.00 -41.69
N HIS A 169 6.89 -4.60 -42.31
CA HIS A 169 6.63 -4.99 -43.69
C HIS A 169 7.71 -4.42 -44.63
N PRO A 170 8.31 -5.26 -45.50
CA PRO A 170 9.33 -4.80 -46.42
C PRO A 170 8.77 -3.76 -47.37
N ILE A 171 9.54 -2.70 -47.59
CA ILE A 171 9.17 -1.64 -48.53
C ILE A 171 9.39 -2.20 -49.94
N SER A 172 8.30 -2.35 -50.70
CA SER A 172 8.38 -2.81 -52.09
C SER A 172 8.98 -1.72 -52.97
N SER A 173 9.96 -2.08 -53.80
CA SER A 173 10.52 -1.17 -54.80
C SER A 173 9.47 -0.64 -55.78
N ARG A 174 8.35 -1.36 -56.00
CA ARG A 174 7.22 -0.88 -56.83
C ARG A 174 6.49 0.32 -56.22
N ALA A 175 6.52 0.48 -54.90
CA ALA A 175 5.91 1.62 -54.20
C ALA A 175 6.87 2.82 -54.09
N VAL A 176 8.18 2.56 -54.16
CA VAL A 176 9.25 3.57 -54.15
C VAL A 176 9.64 4.02 -55.55
N ALA A 177 9.28 3.23 -56.58
CA ALA A 177 9.41 3.65 -57.97
C ALA A 177 8.70 5.00 -58.11
N PRO A 178 9.43 6.08 -58.43
CA PRO A 178 8.83 7.41 -58.53
C PRO A 178 7.71 7.32 -59.56
N GLN A 179 6.47 7.57 -59.15
CA GLN A 179 5.32 7.61 -60.06
C GLN A 179 5.46 8.74 -61.10
N ASN A 180 6.43 9.64 -60.89
CA ASN A 180 6.89 10.64 -61.83
C ASN A 180 8.37 10.35 -62.19
N GLN A 181 8.62 9.40 -63.09
CA GLN A 181 9.76 9.51 -64.02
C GLN A 181 9.34 10.34 -65.25
N GLY A 182 8.68 11.47 -65.01
CA GLY A 182 8.84 12.63 -65.86
C GLY A 182 9.99 13.40 -65.24
N VAL A 183 10.94 13.84 -66.07
CA VAL A 183 12.04 14.76 -65.76
C VAL A 183 11.76 15.51 -64.46
N SER A 184 12.63 15.37 -63.46
CA SER A 184 12.42 16.11 -62.21
C SER A 184 12.27 17.60 -62.56
N HIS A 185 11.38 18.33 -61.88
CA HIS A 185 11.21 19.77 -62.15
C HIS A 185 12.55 20.53 -62.00
N GLU A 186 13.48 19.93 -61.24
CA GLU A 186 14.86 20.32 -61.03
C GLU A 186 15.69 20.15 -62.31
N GLU A 187 15.66 18.99 -62.96
CA GLU A 187 16.31 18.73 -64.27
C GLU A 187 15.73 19.60 -65.41
N GLU A 188 14.44 19.95 -65.35
CA GLU A 188 13.78 20.78 -66.37
C GLU A 188 14.11 22.28 -66.23
N ILE A 189 14.38 22.75 -65.02
CA ILE A 189 14.73 24.16 -64.73
C ILE A 189 16.25 24.39 -64.72
N LEU A 190 17.02 23.44 -64.17
CA LEU A 190 18.47 23.58 -63.96
C LEU A 190 19.29 23.00 -65.14
N GLY A 191 18.68 22.25 -66.05
CA GLY A 191 19.40 21.59 -67.16
C GLY A 191 20.30 20.45 -66.69
N ASP A 192 21.20 19.98 -67.57
CA ASP A 192 22.17 18.93 -67.23
C ASP A 192 22.95 19.33 -65.96
N ALA A 193 22.85 18.51 -64.91
CA ALA A 193 23.52 18.70 -63.63
C ALA A 193 25.06 18.88 -63.73
N ASP A 194 25.63 18.53 -64.89
CA ASP A 194 27.05 18.68 -65.22
C ASP A 194 27.46 20.12 -65.63
N LYS A 195 26.51 21.07 -65.73
CA LYS A 195 26.77 22.47 -66.13
C LYS A 195 26.55 23.50 -65.01
N ASP A 196 26.09 23.09 -63.84
CA ASP A 196 25.97 23.99 -62.70
C ASP A 196 27.35 24.20 -62.05
N ASP A 197 27.93 25.39 -62.23
CA ASP A 197 29.17 25.87 -61.57
C ASP A 197 29.04 25.98 -60.02
N PHE A 198 27.95 25.46 -59.44
CA PHE A 198 27.67 25.53 -58.01
C PHE A 198 28.46 24.45 -57.26
N GLN A 199 29.60 24.84 -56.70
CA GLN A 199 30.37 24.02 -55.78
C GLN A 199 30.04 24.40 -54.34
N LEU A 200 29.83 23.40 -53.48
CA LEU A 200 29.74 23.64 -52.04
C LEU A 200 31.12 24.12 -51.55
N PRO A 201 31.19 25.11 -50.65
CA PRO A 201 32.46 25.56 -50.08
C PRO A 201 33.22 24.38 -49.44
N ASP A 202 34.54 24.36 -49.54
CA ASP A 202 35.39 23.28 -48.99
C ASP A 202 35.21 23.07 -47.47
N ASP A 203 34.79 24.12 -46.76
CA ASP A 203 34.50 24.08 -45.32
C ASP A 203 33.12 23.45 -44.98
N LEU A 204 32.31 23.11 -45.97
CA LEU A 204 30.93 22.66 -45.79
C LEU A 204 30.84 21.13 -45.73
N GLU A 205 30.94 20.59 -44.52
CA GLU A 205 30.67 19.18 -44.22
C GLU A 205 29.28 19.00 -43.57
N PRO A 206 28.66 17.80 -43.65
CA PRO A 206 27.46 17.51 -42.88
C PRO A 206 27.67 17.74 -41.37
N PHE A 207 26.71 18.39 -40.70
CA PHE A 207 26.87 18.92 -39.33
C PHE A 207 27.46 17.96 -38.27
N LEU A 208 27.29 16.64 -38.39
CA LEU A 208 27.67 15.64 -37.39
C LEU A 208 28.55 14.51 -37.95
N VAL A 209 29.39 14.77 -38.97
CA VAL A 209 30.28 13.76 -39.58
C VAL A 209 31.16 13.03 -38.54
N TYR A 210 31.68 13.76 -37.56
CA TYR A 210 32.62 13.21 -36.56
C TYR A 210 31.95 12.32 -35.49
N LYS A 211 30.61 12.23 -35.46
CA LYS A 211 29.89 11.49 -34.42
C LYS A 211 29.20 10.25 -34.99
N SER A 212 29.42 9.09 -34.37
CA SER A 212 28.74 7.86 -34.75
C SER A 212 27.22 7.97 -34.56
N ILE A 213 26.48 7.33 -35.47
CA ILE A 213 25.00 7.28 -35.45
C ILE A 213 24.51 6.51 -34.22
N THR A 214 25.31 5.56 -33.72
CA THR A 214 25.00 4.73 -32.57
C THR A 214 26.06 4.89 -31.47
N ASP A 215 25.58 4.94 -30.23
CA ASP A 215 26.27 4.91 -28.95
C ASP A 215 25.56 3.82 -28.13
N ASP A 216 26.30 3.13 -27.25
CA ASP A 216 25.78 2.01 -26.42
C ASP A 216 24.58 2.37 -25.54
N ASN A 217 24.31 3.67 -25.34
CA ASN A 217 23.24 4.15 -24.47
C ASN A 217 21.95 4.55 -25.22
N TYR A 218 21.90 4.65 -26.56
CA TYR A 218 20.71 5.16 -27.26
C TYR A 218 19.49 4.24 -27.17
N THR A 219 19.65 2.91 -27.22
CA THR A 219 18.55 1.95 -26.98
C THR A 219 17.88 2.17 -25.63
N SER A 220 18.63 2.73 -24.68
CA SER A 220 18.21 2.96 -23.31
C SER A 220 17.73 4.39 -23.03
N ALA A 221 17.57 5.21 -24.09
CA ALA A 221 17.40 6.64 -23.98
C ALA A 221 15.99 7.10 -23.53
N ILE A 222 15.77 7.11 -22.22
CA ILE A 222 14.78 7.99 -21.59
C ILE A 222 15.36 8.61 -20.31
N ALA A 223 15.88 9.84 -20.41
CA ALA A 223 16.22 10.64 -19.23
C ALA A 223 14.93 11.25 -18.66
N MET A 224 14.42 10.69 -17.57
CA MET A 224 13.25 11.25 -16.88
C MET A 224 13.67 12.12 -15.69
N TYR A 225 13.18 13.35 -15.67
CA TYR A 225 13.24 14.23 -14.50
C TYR A 225 12.15 13.82 -13.50
N GLY A 226 12.53 13.56 -12.24
CA GLY A 226 11.62 13.01 -11.23
C GLY A 226 11.67 13.70 -9.86
N ARG A 227 10.49 13.84 -9.25
CA ARG A 227 10.34 14.18 -7.83
C ARG A 227 10.32 12.92 -6.98
N THR A 228 10.92 12.96 -5.79
CA THR A 228 10.77 11.85 -4.85
C THR A 228 9.35 11.80 -4.30
N ILE A 229 8.73 10.63 -4.34
CA ILE A 229 7.37 10.39 -3.86
C ILE A 229 7.44 9.55 -2.58
N ARG A 230 6.46 9.69 -1.68
CA ARG A 230 6.36 8.83 -0.49
C ARG A 230 6.08 7.39 -0.92
N SER A 231 6.65 6.41 -0.23
CA SER A 231 6.38 4.98 -0.51
C SER A 231 4.90 4.61 -0.46
N LEU A 232 4.12 5.26 0.41
CA LEU A 232 2.67 5.09 0.50
C LEU A 232 1.95 5.52 -0.79
N ASP A 233 2.47 6.50 -1.51
CA ASP A 233 1.80 7.04 -2.69
C ASP A 233 2.12 6.24 -3.96
N VAL A 234 3.07 5.30 -3.94
CA VAL A 234 3.44 4.45 -5.09
C VAL A 234 2.58 3.18 -5.13
N PRO A 235 1.69 3.00 -6.14
CA PRO A 235 0.83 1.84 -6.21
C PRO A 235 1.34 0.77 -7.18
N LEU A 236 2.15 -0.16 -6.67
CA LEU A 236 2.78 -1.23 -7.47
C LEU A 236 1.79 -2.07 -8.30
N VAL A 237 0.63 -2.38 -7.74
CA VAL A 237 -0.36 -3.29 -8.34
C VAL A 237 -1.46 -2.53 -9.11
N LYS A 238 -1.42 -1.20 -9.17
CA LYS A 238 -2.51 -0.42 -9.79
C LYS A 238 -2.75 -0.80 -11.24
N ASN A 239 -1.68 -0.89 -12.02
CA ASN A 239 -1.79 -1.16 -13.45
C ASN A 239 -2.41 -2.54 -13.71
N TRP A 240 -2.10 -3.53 -12.85
CA TRP A 240 -2.54 -4.90 -13.04
C TRP A 240 -4.07 -5.07 -13.03
N TYR A 241 -4.81 -4.31 -12.21
CA TYR A 241 -6.28 -4.39 -12.17
C TYR A 241 -6.99 -3.29 -12.97
N VAL A 242 -6.23 -2.31 -13.49
CA VAL A 242 -6.72 -1.34 -14.48
C VAL A 242 -6.70 -1.96 -15.87
N GLU A 243 -5.87 -2.98 -16.10
CA GLU A 243 -5.91 -3.83 -17.30
C GLU A 243 -7.05 -4.86 -17.24
N HIS A 244 -7.39 -5.41 -18.41
CA HIS A 244 -8.34 -6.51 -18.48
C HIS A 244 -7.74 -7.75 -17.81
N CYS A 245 -8.61 -8.52 -17.14
CA CYS A 245 -8.22 -9.81 -16.59
C CYS A 245 -7.98 -10.81 -17.73
N ALA A 246 -6.90 -11.58 -17.64
CA ALA A 246 -6.57 -12.60 -18.65
C ALA A 246 -7.72 -13.62 -18.83
N PRO A 247 -7.96 -14.09 -20.06
CA PRO A 247 -8.94 -15.14 -20.32
C PRO A 247 -8.56 -16.44 -19.59
N GLY A 248 -9.55 -17.22 -19.16
CA GLY A 248 -9.33 -18.49 -18.43
C GLY A 248 -9.13 -18.35 -16.91
N MET A 249 -8.99 -17.13 -16.37
CA MET A 249 -8.88 -16.92 -14.92
C MET A 249 -10.18 -17.26 -14.18
N PRO A 250 -10.11 -17.83 -12.95
CA PRO A 250 -11.30 -18.25 -12.23
C PRO A 250 -12.18 -17.07 -11.79
N VAL A 251 -13.48 -17.33 -11.63
CA VAL A 251 -14.51 -16.32 -11.28
C VAL A 251 -14.10 -15.46 -10.08
N LYS A 252 -13.50 -16.09 -9.07
CA LYS A 252 -13.01 -15.42 -7.85
C LYS A 252 -12.04 -14.27 -8.14
N VAL A 253 -11.14 -14.44 -9.13
CA VAL A 253 -10.16 -13.41 -9.53
C VAL A 253 -10.85 -12.34 -10.36
N ARG A 254 -11.69 -12.74 -11.33
CA ARG A 254 -12.44 -11.80 -12.17
C ARG A 254 -13.29 -10.84 -11.34
N VAL A 255 -13.98 -11.35 -10.32
CA VAL A 255 -14.76 -10.52 -9.38
C VAL A 255 -13.86 -9.57 -8.57
N SER A 256 -12.65 -10.02 -8.17
CA SER A 256 -11.71 -9.16 -7.46
C SER A 256 -11.16 -8.02 -8.33
N TYR A 257 -10.86 -8.29 -9.60
CA TYR A 257 -10.52 -7.24 -10.58
C TYR A 257 -11.62 -6.19 -10.68
N GLN A 258 -12.87 -6.62 -10.90
CA GLN A 258 -14.03 -5.71 -11.00
C GLN A 258 -14.22 -4.87 -9.73
N LYS A 259 -14.03 -5.45 -8.54
CA LYS A 259 -14.15 -4.73 -7.26
C LYS A 259 -13.03 -3.72 -7.04
N LEU A 260 -11.80 -4.05 -7.39
CA LEU A 260 -10.67 -3.12 -7.30
C LEU A 260 -10.84 -1.97 -8.29
N LEU A 261 -11.25 -2.28 -9.51
CA LEU A 261 -11.60 -1.30 -10.54
C LEU A 261 -12.74 -0.39 -10.09
N LYS A 262 -13.79 -0.93 -9.46
CA LYS A 262 -14.90 -0.15 -8.87
C LYS A 262 -14.38 0.88 -7.88
N ASN A 263 -13.49 0.48 -6.98
CA ASN A 263 -12.90 1.40 -6.00
C ASN A 263 -12.00 2.45 -6.65
N TYR A 264 -11.26 2.07 -7.68
CA TYR A 264 -10.44 3.01 -8.46
C TYR A 264 -11.30 4.09 -9.13
N VAL A 265 -12.36 3.68 -9.82
CA VAL A 265 -13.30 4.60 -10.47
C VAL A 265 -13.98 5.53 -9.45
N LEU A 266 -14.43 4.99 -8.31
CA LEU A 266 -15.03 5.83 -7.25
C LEU A 266 -14.04 6.84 -6.65
N ASN A 267 -12.76 6.49 -6.55
CA ASN A 267 -11.72 7.39 -6.07
C ASN A 267 -11.42 8.52 -7.06
N GLU A 268 -11.38 8.22 -8.36
CA GLU A 268 -11.17 9.25 -9.39
C GLU A 268 -12.42 10.13 -9.56
N LEU A 269 -13.63 9.56 -9.51
CA LEU A 269 -14.89 10.30 -9.67
C LEU A 269 -15.10 11.33 -8.55
N HIS A 270 -14.81 10.96 -7.30
CA HIS A 270 -14.98 11.84 -6.14
C HIS A 270 -13.71 12.62 -5.77
N LYS A 271 -12.72 12.64 -6.65
CA LYS A 271 -11.48 13.38 -6.43
C LYS A 271 -11.77 14.87 -6.47
N ARG A 272 -11.67 15.53 -5.31
CA ARG A 272 -11.77 16.98 -5.18
C ARG A 272 -10.38 17.57 -4.98
N GLN A 273 -10.17 18.78 -5.50
CA GLN A 273 -8.96 19.53 -5.21
C GLN A 273 -8.85 19.74 -3.68
N PRO A 274 -7.67 19.52 -3.09
CA PRO A 274 -7.48 19.75 -1.66
C PRO A 274 -7.71 21.22 -1.34
N LYS A 275 -8.55 21.50 -0.34
CA LYS A 275 -8.79 22.88 0.10
C LYS A 275 -7.48 23.47 0.67
N PRO A 276 -7.11 24.71 0.32
CA PRO A 276 -5.97 25.36 0.94
C PRO A 276 -6.21 25.47 2.46
N GLN A 277 -5.26 24.99 3.25
CA GLN A 277 -5.30 25.02 4.71
C GLN A 277 -3.94 25.45 5.25
N SER A 278 -3.93 26.08 6.43
CA SER A 278 -2.68 26.39 7.12
C SER A 278 -1.95 25.11 7.51
N LYS A 279 -0.64 25.06 7.22
CA LYS A 279 0.20 23.90 7.53
C LYS A 279 0.43 23.84 9.05
N LYS A 280 -0.18 22.86 9.72
CA LYS A 280 0.00 22.60 11.16
C LYS A 280 0.84 21.34 11.35
N ASP A 281 2.12 21.52 11.67
CA ASP A 281 3.04 20.41 11.91
C ASP A 281 3.05 20.04 13.41
N LEU A 282 2.24 19.05 13.80
CA LEU A 282 2.11 18.64 15.22
C LEU A 282 3.46 18.28 15.85
N PHE A 283 4.32 17.55 15.14
CA PHE A 283 5.62 17.17 15.68
C PHE A 283 6.59 18.33 15.87
N ARG A 284 6.50 19.37 15.04
CA ARG A 284 7.30 20.57 15.23
C ARG A 284 6.84 21.31 16.48
N GLN A 285 5.53 21.37 16.71
CA GLN A 285 4.95 21.96 17.92
C GLN A 285 5.33 21.18 19.17
N LEU A 286 5.23 19.84 19.14
CA LEU A 286 5.59 19.00 20.29
C LEU A 286 7.08 19.08 20.62
N LYS A 287 7.96 19.09 19.61
CA LYS A 287 9.42 19.22 19.78
C LYS A 287 9.82 20.55 20.40
N ASN A 288 9.06 21.62 20.15
CA ASN A 288 9.33 22.93 20.75
C ASN A 288 9.00 22.98 22.25
N THR A 289 8.32 21.96 22.81
CA THR A 289 8.02 21.91 24.23
C THR A 289 9.11 21.18 25.00
N LYS A 290 9.35 21.59 26.26
CA LYS A 290 10.36 20.97 27.14
C LYS A 290 10.14 19.48 27.46
N PHE A 291 8.94 18.96 27.19
CA PHE A 291 8.56 17.58 27.54
C PHE A 291 9.02 16.55 26.51
N PHE A 292 9.42 16.96 25.30
CA PHE A 292 9.79 16.05 24.22
C PHE A 292 11.24 16.23 23.83
N GLN A 293 11.97 15.10 23.81
CA GLN A 293 13.35 15.02 23.33
C GLN A 293 13.42 14.24 22.03
N THR A 294 14.45 14.49 21.22
CA THR A 294 14.66 13.80 19.94
C THR A 294 15.87 12.88 20.04
N THR A 295 15.71 11.62 19.65
CA THR A 295 16.80 10.62 19.59
C THR A 295 16.71 9.78 18.31
N ARG A 296 17.75 9.01 17.99
CA ARG A 296 17.76 8.04 16.89
C ARG A 296 17.84 6.64 17.48
N LEU A 297 16.82 5.83 17.23
CA LEU A 297 16.69 4.46 17.75
C LEU A 297 16.42 3.48 16.61
N HIS A 298 16.66 2.19 16.88
CA HIS A 298 16.31 1.12 15.95
C HIS A 298 14.79 0.93 15.87
N TRP A 299 14.27 0.64 14.67
CA TRP A 299 12.82 0.51 14.44
C TRP A 299 12.15 -0.54 15.34
N ALA A 300 12.79 -1.71 15.52
CA ALA A 300 12.26 -2.79 16.37
C ALA A 300 12.21 -2.37 17.86
N GLU A 301 13.19 -1.61 18.32
CA GLU A 301 13.23 -1.09 19.69
C GLU A 301 12.10 -0.08 19.93
N VAL A 302 11.91 0.86 19.00
CA VAL A 302 10.78 1.81 19.05
C VAL A 302 9.45 1.04 19.03
N GLY A 303 9.36 -0.09 18.32
CA GLY A 303 8.16 -0.92 18.27
C GLY A 303 7.83 -1.61 19.57
N LEU A 304 8.83 -2.16 20.24
CA LEU A 304 8.67 -2.75 21.56
C LEU A 304 8.30 -1.68 22.59
N GLN A 305 8.93 -0.52 22.55
CA GLN A 305 8.57 0.62 23.41
C GLN A 305 7.12 1.05 23.16
N PHE A 306 6.72 1.14 21.88
CA PHE A 306 5.36 1.49 21.49
C PHE A 306 4.32 0.48 22.03
N CYS A 307 4.57 -0.82 21.88
CA CYS A 307 3.69 -1.87 22.39
C CYS A 307 3.58 -1.82 23.93
N ARG A 308 4.70 -1.65 24.63
CA ARG A 308 4.74 -1.53 26.09
C ARG A 308 3.98 -0.30 26.60
N GLN A 309 4.15 0.84 25.94
CA GLN A 309 3.43 2.07 26.28
C GLN A 309 1.93 1.92 26.06
N GLY A 310 1.52 1.30 24.95
CA GLY A 310 0.11 1.01 24.66
C GLY A 310 -0.54 0.09 25.69
N TYR A 311 0.15 -1.00 26.06
CA TYR A 311 -0.28 -1.92 27.12
C TYR A 311 -0.46 -1.19 28.46
N ASN A 312 0.58 -0.47 28.91
CA ASN A 312 0.56 0.27 30.17
C ASN A 312 -0.54 1.33 30.19
N MET A 313 -0.75 2.05 29.10
CA MET A 313 -1.81 3.06 28.98
C MET A 313 -3.20 2.43 29.18
N LEU A 314 -3.48 1.31 28.51
CA LEU A 314 -4.78 0.65 28.61
C LEU A 314 -4.96 -0.02 29.97
N ASN A 315 -3.89 -0.59 30.53
CA ASN A 315 -3.95 -1.20 31.85
C ASN A 315 -4.20 -0.14 32.96
N LEU A 316 -3.51 1.01 32.88
CA LEU A 316 -3.77 2.14 33.77
C LEU A 316 -5.22 2.65 33.67
N LEU A 317 -5.85 2.59 32.50
CA LEU A 317 -7.27 2.93 32.35
C LEU A 317 -8.21 1.92 33.03
N ILE A 318 -7.87 0.63 33.00
CA ILE A 318 -8.62 -0.44 33.70
C ILE A 318 -8.53 -0.23 35.21
N HIS A 319 -7.31 -0.03 35.73
CA HIS A 319 -7.09 0.24 37.15
C HIS A 319 -7.73 1.54 37.61
N ARG A 320 -7.66 2.61 36.80
CA ARG A 320 -8.33 3.89 37.11
C ARG A 320 -9.84 3.76 37.27
N LYS A 321 -10.47 2.82 36.57
CA LYS A 321 -11.90 2.53 36.71
C LYS A 321 -12.21 1.55 37.85
N ASN A 322 -11.20 1.13 38.62
CA ASN A 322 -11.28 0.14 39.68
C ASN A 322 -11.93 -1.16 39.17
N LEU A 323 -11.41 -1.71 38.07
CA LEU A 323 -11.86 -2.95 37.43
C LEU A 323 -10.85 -4.09 37.68
N ASN A 324 -10.61 -4.43 38.94
CA ASN A 324 -9.57 -5.41 39.34
C ASN A 324 -9.89 -6.85 38.87
N TYR A 325 -11.13 -7.12 38.49
CA TYR A 325 -11.61 -8.41 38.00
C TYR A 325 -11.40 -8.60 36.49
N LEU A 326 -10.70 -7.68 35.84
CA LEU A 326 -10.42 -7.71 34.42
C LEU A 326 -8.90 -7.68 34.21
N HIS A 327 -8.40 -8.64 33.44
CA HIS A 327 -6.99 -8.74 33.10
C HIS A 327 -6.80 -8.43 31.60
N LEU A 328 -5.79 -7.63 31.30
CA LEU A 328 -5.32 -7.39 29.94
C LEU A 328 -4.04 -8.18 29.74
N ASP A 329 -4.07 -9.14 28.81
CA ASP A 329 -2.90 -9.94 28.43
C ASP A 329 -1.95 -9.09 27.55
N TYR A 330 -0.69 -9.51 27.41
CA TYR A 330 0.29 -8.82 26.55
C TYR A 330 -0.06 -8.85 25.06
N ASP A 331 -0.84 -9.84 24.61
CA ASP A 331 -1.44 -9.91 23.27
C ASP A 331 -2.66 -9.01 23.09
N MET A 332 -2.91 -8.15 24.08
CA MET A 332 -4.02 -7.20 24.10
C MET A 332 -5.39 -7.90 24.17
N ASN A 333 -5.46 -9.13 24.69
CA ASN A 333 -6.71 -9.81 24.98
C ASN A 333 -7.26 -9.38 26.35
N LEU A 334 -8.58 -9.14 26.41
CA LEU A 334 -9.24 -8.67 27.62
C LEU A 334 -10.07 -9.80 28.20
N LYS A 335 -9.62 -10.35 29.33
CA LYS A 335 -10.22 -11.54 29.96
C LYS A 335 -10.76 -11.20 31.35
N PRO A 336 -11.94 -11.71 31.75
CA PRO A 336 -12.37 -11.65 33.13
C PRO A 336 -11.55 -12.63 33.98
N VAL A 337 -11.09 -12.20 35.15
CA VAL A 337 -10.34 -13.06 36.10
C VAL A 337 -11.29 -14.04 36.81
N LYS A 338 -12.52 -13.60 37.04
CA LYS A 338 -13.59 -14.36 37.69
C LYS A 338 -14.90 -14.16 36.93
N THR A 339 -15.88 -15.01 37.22
CA THR A 339 -17.26 -14.79 36.75
C THR A 339 -17.79 -13.47 37.34
N LEU A 340 -18.22 -12.58 36.45
CA LEU A 340 -18.62 -11.22 36.84
C LEU A 340 -20.08 -11.18 37.26
N THR A 341 -20.35 -10.50 38.36
CA THR A 341 -21.73 -10.16 38.75
C THR A 341 -22.37 -9.23 37.72
N THR A 342 -23.70 -9.13 37.70
CA THR A 342 -24.42 -8.22 36.80
C THR A 342 -23.99 -6.76 36.99
N LYS A 343 -23.68 -6.34 38.21
CA LYS A 343 -23.14 -5.01 38.55
C LYS A 343 -21.73 -4.79 37.97
N GLU A 344 -20.84 -5.76 38.15
CA GLU A 344 -19.48 -5.72 37.59
C GLU A 344 -19.51 -5.73 36.05
N ARG A 345 -20.37 -6.54 35.43
CA ARG A 345 -20.54 -6.58 33.96
C ARG A 345 -21.04 -5.25 33.39
N LYS A 346 -22.00 -4.60 34.06
CA LYS A 346 -22.47 -3.26 33.66
C LYS A 346 -21.36 -2.21 33.79
N LYS A 347 -20.58 -2.25 34.88
CA LYS A 347 -19.48 -1.30 35.14
C LYS A 347 -18.28 -1.49 34.19
N SER A 348 -17.94 -2.72 33.84
CA SER A 348 -16.81 -3.06 32.97
C SER A 348 -17.09 -2.94 31.47
N ARG A 349 -18.31 -2.60 31.07
CA ARG A 349 -18.67 -2.41 29.67
C ARG A 349 -17.96 -1.19 29.08
N PHE A 350 -16.89 -1.44 28.35
CA PHE A 350 -16.14 -0.40 27.66
C PHE A 350 -16.84 0.09 26.39
N ARG A 351 -16.59 1.34 26.02
CA ARG A 351 -17.04 1.93 24.75
C ARG A 351 -16.18 1.43 23.59
N ASN A 352 -16.70 1.53 22.37
CA ASN A 352 -16.01 1.10 21.14
C ASN A 352 -14.64 1.75 20.95
N ALA A 353 -14.41 2.96 21.48
CA ALA A 353 -13.12 3.64 21.40
C ALA A 353 -11.99 2.87 22.10
N PHE A 354 -12.24 2.36 23.30
CA PHE A 354 -11.27 1.55 24.05
C PHE A 354 -10.93 0.27 23.29
N HIS A 355 -11.95 -0.44 22.80
CA HIS A 355 -11.73 -1.67 22.06
C HIS A 355 -11.08 -1.45 20.69
N SER A 356 -11.43 -0.38 19.97
CA SER A 356 -10.79 -0.03 18.70
C SER A 356 -9.31 0.31 18.90
N CYS A 357 -8.98 1.09 19.94
CA CYS A 357 -7.60 1.40 20.31
C CYS A 357 -6.82 0.12 20.67
N ARG A 358 -7.41 -0.76 21.50
CA ARG A 358 -6.84 -2.07 21.85
C ARG A 358 -6.54 -2.92 20.62
N GLN A 359 -7.46 -2.98 19.65
CA GLN A 359 -7.26 -3.80 18.44
C GLN A 359 -6.22 -3.24 17.48
N ILE A 360 -6.06 -1.92 17.41
CA ILE A 360 -4.97 -1.29 16.65
C ILE A 360 -3.62 -1.63 17.29
N HIS A 361 -3.52 -1.59 18.62
CA HIS A 361 -2.32 -2.03 19.33
C HIS A 361 -2.04 -3.51 19.11
N ARG A 362 -3.07 -4.36 19.10
CA ARG A 362 -2.93 -5.78 18.75
C ARG A 362 -2.35 -5.98 17.35
N LEU A 363 -2.87 -5.26 16.34
CA LEU A 363 -2.33 -5.31 14.98
C LEU A 363 -0.85 -4.89 14.94
N THR A 364 -0.52 -3.81 15.65
CA THR A 364 0.85 -3.27 15.71
C THR A 364 1.79 -4.25 16.39
N LYS A 365 1.36 -4.87 17.49
CA LYS A 365 2.09 -5.90 18.24
C LYS A 365 2.43 -7.09 17.35
N LEU A 366 1.45 -7.62 16.60
CA LEU A 366 1.68 -8.71 15.64
C LEU A 366 2.76 -8.36 14.61
N ILE A 367 2.74 -7.15 14.05
CA ILE A 367 3.74 -6.70 13.08
C ILE A 367 5.13 -6.60 13.73
N VAL A 368 5.22 -6.00 14.92
CA VAL A 368 6.49 -5.87 15.67
C VAL A 368 7.04 -7.24 16.03
N ASP A 369 6.21 -8.17 16.47
CA ASP A 369 6.63 -9.52 16.86
C ASP A 369 7.20 -10.29 15.68
N CYS A 370 6.60 -10.19 14.48
CA CYS A 370 7.18 -10.78 13.27
C CYS A 370 8.61 -10.29 13.04
N HIS A 371 8.85 -8.98 13.19
CA HIS A 371 10.19 -8.41 13.07
C HIS A 371 11.13 -8.81 14.21
N VAL A 372 10.63 -8.92 15.45
CA VAL A 372 11.44 -9.38 16.60
C VAL A 372 11.87 -10.82 16.38
N GLN A 373 10.98 -11.72 15.95
CA GLN A 373 11.29 -13.11 15.63
C GLN A 373 12.34 -13.24 14.52
N TYR A 374 12.24 -12.40 13.48
CA TYR A 374 13.29 -12.30 12.47
C TYR A 374 14.63 -11.87 13.08
N ARG A 375 14.64 -10.89 13.97
CA ARG A 375 15.89 -10.40 14.59
C ARG A 375 16.52 -11.40 15.56
N LEU A 376 15.70 -12.20 16.24
CA LEU A 376 16.13 -13.32 17.08
C LEU A 376 16.64 -14.52 16.27
N ARG A 377 16.58 -14.48 14.93
CA ARG A 377 16.98 -15.55 14.00
C ARG A 377 16.13 -16.82 14.08
N ASN A 378 14.95 -16.74 14.69
CA ASN A 378 13.99 -17.85 14.70
C ASN A 378 13.30 -18.03 13.33
N VAL A 379 13.27 -16.96 12.52
CA VAL A 379 12.52 -16.88 11.25
C VAL A 379 13.39 -16.30 10.15
N ASN A 380 13.28 -16.85 8.94
CA ASN A 380 14.00 -16.40 7.76
C ASN A 380 13.39 -15.12 7.15
N ALA A 381 14.16 -14.39 6.33
CA ALA A 381 13.67 -13.16 5.68
C ALA A 381 12.44 -13.39 4.78
N PHE A 382 12.39 -14.52 4.06
CA PHE A 382 11.24 -14.90 3.23
C PHE A 382 9.99 -15.19 4.07
N GLN A 383 10.17 -15.88 5.20
CA GLN A 383 9.09 -16.18 6.13
C GLN A 383 8.59 -14.92 6.84
N LEU A 384 9.46 -13.96 7.14
CA LEU A 384 9.06 -12.63 7.61
C LEU A 384 8.16 -11.93 6.59
N ALA A 385 8.56 -11.91 5.32
CA ALA A 385 7.80 -11.26 4.26
C ALA A 385 6.42 -11.93 4.03
N ASP A 386 6.36 -13.27 4.05
CA ASP A 386 5.11 -14.03 3.98
C ASP A 386 4.24 -13.81 5.23
N GLY A 387 4.85 -13.78 6.41
CA GLY A 387 4.18 -13.45 7.68
C GLY A 387 3.53 -12.07 7.65
N LEU A 388 4.25 -11.04 7.18
CA LEU A 388 3.70 -9.69 7.01
C LEU A 388 2.56 -9.66 5.99
N GLN A 389 2.70 -10.34 4.85
CA GLN A 389 1.64 -10.43 3.85
C GLN A 389 0.39 -11.09 4.46
N PHE A 390 0.57 -12.16 5.21
CA PHE A 390 -0.51 -12.84 5.90
C PHE A 390 -1.19 -11.92 6.92
N THR A 391 -0.44 -11.20 7.76
CA THR A 391 -0.97 -10.26 8.74
C THR A 391 -1.85 -9.20 8.08
N PHE A 392 -1.39 -8.58 6.98
CA PHE A 392 -2.17 -7.54 6.27
C PHE A 392 -3.34 -8.10 5.45
N ALA A 393 -3.26 -9.33 4.95
CA ALA A 393 -4.37 -9.97 4.25
C ALA A 393 -5.46 -10.49 5.21
N HIS A 394 -5.10 -10.83 6.45
CA HIS A 394 -5.97 -11.47 7.45
C HIS A 394 -6.21 -10.60 8.70
N VAL A 395 -6.11 -9.28 8.59
CA VAL A 395 -6.37 -8.33 9.70
C VAL A 395 -7.69 -8.59 10.43
N GLY A 396 -8.75 -8.91 9.68
CA GLY A 396 -10.07 -9.21 10.24
C GLY A 396 -10.05 -10.42 11.18
N GLN A 397 -9.40 -11.51 10.76
CA GLN A 397 -9.33 -12.76 11.51
C GLN A 397 -8.40 -12.64 12.74
N LEU A 398 -7.27 -11.95 12.60
CA LEU A 398 -6.26 -11.84 13.66
C LEU A 398 -6.64 -10.86 14.76
N THR A 399 -7.34 -9.77 14.43
CA THR A 399 -7.67 -8.72 15.40
C THR A 399 -9.13 -8.75 15.86
N GLY A 400 -10.08 -9.02 14.96
CA GLY A 400 -11.50 -8.82 15.26
C GLY A 400 -11.92 -7.34 15.31
N MET A 401 -11.13 -6.41 14.77
CA MET A 401 -11.43 -4.96 14.80
C MET A 401 -12.78 -4.60 14.14
N TYR A 402 -13.26 -5.42 13.20
CA TYR A 402 -14.55 -5.22 12.53
C TYR A 402 -15.76 -5.29 13.48
N GLN A 403 -15.63 -5.94 14.65
CA GLN A 403 -16.70 -6.02 15.66
C GLN A 403 -17.00 -4.65 16.26
N TYR A 404 -16.00 -3.79 16.40
CA TYR A 404 -16.13 -2.46 17.01
C TYR A 404 -16.33 -1.35 15.98
N LYS A 405 -15.87 -1.58 14.74
CA LYS A 405 -16.13 -0.71 13.60
C LYS A 405 -16.32 -1.52 12.31
N TYR A 406 -17.58 -1.72 11.94
CA TYR A 406 -17.94 -2.54 10.78
C TYR A 406 -17.52 -1.93 9.43
N GLU A 407 -17.39 -0.60 9.33
CA GLU A 407 -16.90 0.06 8.10
C GLU A 407 -15.55 -0.48 7.61
N LEU A 408 -14.73 -1.04 8.51
CA LEU A 408 -13.45 -1.69 8.20
C LEU A 408 -13.60 -2.86 7.21
N MET A 409 -14.80 -3.44 7.09
CA MET A 409 -15.10 -4.49 6.11
C MET A 409 -14.83 -4.04 4.67
N LYS A 410 -14.85 -2.73 4.38
CA LYS A 410 -14.42 -2.20 3.08
C LYS A 410 -12.95 -2.52 2.82
N GLN A 411 -12.06 -2.25 3.77
CA GLN A 411 -10.63 -2.52 3.65
C GLN A 411 -10.30 -4.01 3.72
N ILE A 412 -10.96 -4.79 4.60
CA ILE A 412 -10.73 -6.24 4.69
C ILE A 412 -11.07 -6.93 3.35
N ARG A 413 -12.18 -6.53 2.70
CA ARG A 413 -12.56 -7.05 1.38
C ARG A 413 -11.53 -6.65 0.31
N GLN A 414 -11.07 -5.40 0.32
CA GLN A 414 -10.03 -4.94 -0.60
C GLN A 414 -8.68 -5.67 -0.41
N CYS A 415 -8.23 -5.94 0.83
CA CYS A 415 -7.06 -6.78 1.09
C CYS A 415 -7.22 -8.19 0.50
N LYS A 416 -8.42 -8.78 0.64
CA LYS A 416 -8.73 -10.09 0.07
C LYS A 416 -8.71 -10.06 -1.47
N ASP A 417 -9.25 -9.01 -2.08
CA ASP A 417 -9.24 -8.84 -3.53
C ASP A 417 -7.80 -8.66 -4.05
N LEU A 418 -6.97 -7.83 -3.38
CA LEU A 418 -5.54 -7.69 -3.69
C LEU A 418 -4.80 -9.02 -3.56
N LYS A 419 -5.10 -9.80 -2.52
CA LYS A 419 -4.51 -11.14 -2.34
C LYS A 419 -4.80 -12.03 -3.56
N HIS A 420 -6.01 -12.02 -4.09
CA HIS A 420 -6.35 -12.84 -5.26
C HIS A 420 -5.55 -12.39 -6.49
N VAL A 421 -5.46 -11.09 -6.77
CA VAL A 421 -4.69 -10.57 -7.91
C VAL A 421 -3.21 -10.95 -7.80
N ILE A 422 -2.62 -10.73 -6.63
CA ILE A 422 -1.19 -11.01 -6.39
C ILE A 422 -0.90 -12.51 -6.51
N TYR A 423 -1.69 -13.36 -5.85
CA TYR A 423 -1.39 -14.79 -5.76
C TYR A 423 -1.52 -15.47 -7.12
N TYR A 424 -2.50 -15.07 -7.93
CA TYR A 424 -2.71 -15.64 -9.24
C TYR A 424 -1.72 -15.14 -10.29
N ARG A 425 -1.05 -14.01 -10.06
CA ARG A 425 0.07 -13.55 -10.90
C ARG A 425 1.42 -14.09 -10.40
N PHE A 426 1.54 -14.37 -9.10
CA PHE A 426 2.77 -14.90 -8.49
C PHE A 426 2.90 -16.42 -8.63
N ASN A 427 1.79 -17.16 -8.50
CA ASN A 427 1.78 -18.64 -8.58
C ASN A 427 1.57 -19.13 -10.02
N THR A 428 2.16 -18.46 -11.00
CA THR A 428 2.14 -18.87 -12.41
C THR A 428 3.42 -19.62 -12.78
N GLY A 429 3.34 -20.51 -13.77
CA GLY A 429 4.49 -21.30 -14.23
C GLY A 429 4.86 -22.41 -13.24
N THR A 430 6.12 -22.43 -12.81
CA THR A 430 6.69 -23.48 -11.95
C THR A 430 6.33 -23.34 -10.47
N VAL A 431 5.80 -22.18 -10.07
CA VAL A 431 5.45 -21.90 -8.66
C VAL A 431 4.07 -22.46 -8.34
N GLY A 432 4.03 -23.48 -7.49
CA GLY A 432 2.80 -24.12 -7.06
C GLY A 432 1.92 -23.29 -6.11
N LYS A 433 0.75 -23.84 -5.75
CA LYS A 433 -0.11 -23.27 -4.71
C LYS A 433 0.46 -23.61 -3.33
N GLY A 434 1.08 -22.63 -2.68
CA GLY A 434 1.63 -22.79 -1.33
C GLY A 434 1.81 -21.47 -0.59
N PRO A 435 2.19 -21.52 0.69
CA PRO A 435 2.73 -20.36 1.39
C PRO A 435 4.08 -19.93 0.77
N GLY A 436 4.47 -18.67 0.98
CA GLY A 436 5.71 -18.11 0.43
C GLY A 436 5.50 -16.87 -0.45
N VAL A 437 4.30 -16.27 -0.44
CA VAL A 437 4.02 -15.05 -1.20
C VAL A 437 4.32 -13.84 -0.33
N GLY A 438 5.58 -13.39 -0.33
CA GLY A 438 6.05 -12.28 0.51
C GLY A 438 5.73 -10.86 0.02
N PHE A 439 4.67 -10.64 -0.76
CA PHE A 439 4.39 -9.35 -1.41
C PHE A 439 3.40 -8.47 -0.61
N TRP A 440 3.86 -7.92 0.51
CA TRP A 440 3.04 -7.24 1.53
C TRP A 440 2.73 -5.76 1.28
N ALA A 441 3.45 -5.09 0.37
CA ALA A 441 3.33 -3.65 0.16
C ALA A 441 1.89 -3.17 -0.13
N PRO A 442 1.08 -3.82 -0.98
CA PRO A 442 -0.29 -3.37 -1.25
C PRO A 442 -1.22 -3.43 -0.02
N GLY A 443 -1.14 -4.51 0.77
CA GLY A 443 -1.93 -4.67 1.99
C GLY A 443 -1.54 -3.69 3.09
N TRP A 444 -0.23 -3.46 3.24
CA TRP A 444 0.31 -2.44 4.15
C TRP A 444 -0.20 -1.04 3.83
N ARG A 445 -0.16 -0.63 2.55
CA ARG A 445 -0.66 0.69 2.11
C ARG A 445 -2.13 0.88 2.47
N LEU A 446 -2.96 -0.14 2.27
CA LEU A 446 -4.37 -0.06 2.60
C LEU A 446 -4.61 0.11 4.11
N CYS A 447 -3.83 -0.61 4.93
CA CYS A 447 -3.87 -0.45 6.38
C CYS A 447 -3.47 0.98 6.79
N LEU A 448 -2.45 1.57 6.16
CA LEU A 448 -2.07 2.96 6.43
C LEU A 448 -3.12 3.98 6.01
N PHE A 449 -3.80 3.79 4.87
CA PHE A 449 -4.91 4.68 4.48
C PHE A 449 -6.10 4.55 5.43
N PHE A 450 -6.36 3.35 5.96
CA PHE A 450 -7.32 3.17 7.04
C PHE A 450 -6.90 3.94 8.29
N MET A 451 -5.64 3.82 8.68
CA MET A 451 -5.10 4.54 9.84
C MET A 451 -5.23 6.05 9.65
N ARG A 452 -4.91 6.61 8.48
CA ARG A 452 -5.11 8.04 8.16
C ARG A 452 -6.54 8.54 8.44
N GLY A 453 -7.55 7.72 8.18
CA GLY A 453 -8.95 8.08 8.42
C GLY A 453 -9.45 7.83 9.84
N ILE A 454 -8.85 6.90 10.59
CA ILE A 454 -9.31 6.54 11.94
C ILE A 454 -8.74 7.46 13.03
N ILE A 455 -7.56 8.07 12.82
CA ILE A 455 -6.90 8.92 13.84
C ILE A 455 -7.81 10.04 14.34
N PRO A 456 -8.36 10.91 13.45
CA PRO A 456 -9.10 12.06 13.94
C PRO A 456 -10.37 11.63 14.70
N ARG A 457 -10.94 10.48 14.33
CA ARG A 457 -12.08 9.90 15.05
C ARG A 457 -11.67 9.40 16.44
N LEU A 458 -10.56 8.69 16.55
CA LEU A 458 -10.07 8.17 17.84
C LEU A 458 -9.60 9.28 18.77
N GLU A 459 -8.96 10.33 18.25
CA GLU A 459 -8.59 11.53 18.99
C GLU A 459 -9.81 12.27 19.54
N ASN A 460 -10.94 12.26 18.83
CA ASN A 460 -12.19 12.85 19.33
C ASN A 460 -12.89 11.97 20.37
N TYR A 461 -12.80 10.64 20.27
CA TYR A 461 -13.42 9.74 21.26
C TYR A 461 -12.64 9.62 22.58
N SER A 462 -11.31 9.70 22.52
CA SER A 462 -10.42 9.62 23.69
C SER A 462 -10.77 10.64 24.80
N PRO A 463 -10.97 11.95 24.50
CA PRO A 463 -11.26 12.97 25.51
C PRO A 463 -12.61 12.74 26.19
N ASP A 464 -13.65 12.22 25.53
CA ASP A 464 -14.93 11.94 26.20
C ASP A 464 -14.85 10.77 27.19
N SER A 465 -13.95 9.81 26.95
CA SER A 465 -13.64 8.75 27.93
C SER A 465 -12.70 9.20 29.05
N LEU A 466 -12.04 10.34 28.85
CA LEU A 466 -11.10 11.00 29.76
C LEU A 466 -11.62 12.33 30.32
N LYS A 467 -12.89 12.69 30.06
CA LYS A 467 -13.53 13.90 30.60
C LYS A 467 -13.59 13.73 32.10
N VAL A 468 -12.58 14.30 32.74
CA VAL A 468 -12.38 14.32 34.16
C VAL A 468 -12.69 15.74 34.56
N GLY A 469 -13.76 15.90 35.34
CA GLY A 469 -14.00 17.12 36.09
C GLY A 469 -12.72 17.50 36.83
N THR A 470 -12.33 18.76 36.63
CA THR A 470 -11.40 19.52 37.48
C THR A 470 -10.05 18.87 37.82
N VAL A 471 -9.02 19.38 37.15
CA VAL A 471 -7.58 19.26 37.46
C VAL A 471 -7.24 19.57 38.94
N LYS A 472 -8.13 20.27 39.68
CA LYS A 472 -7.98 20.57 41.11
C LYS A 472 -8.08 19.35 42.06
N ALA A 473 -8.75 18.26 41.67
CA ALA A 473 -8.90 17.08 42.54
C ALA A 473 -7.64 16.20 42.65
N TRP A 474 -6.61 16.46 41.83
CA TRP A 474 -5.45 15.58 41.67
C TRP A 474 -4.22 15.99 42.50
N ARG A 475 -4.29 17.05 43.34
CA ARG A 475 -3.10 17.52 44.08
C ARG A 475 -2.85 16.75 45.40
N LYS A 476 -3.90 16.28 46.09
CA LYS A 476 -3.77 15.64 47.42
C LYS A 476 -3.44 14.12 47.43
N PRO A 477 -3.94 13.27 46.51
CA PRO A 477 -3.62 11.83 46.55
C PRO A 477 -2.24 11.46 45.98
N LEU A 478 -1.58 12.39 45.29
CA LEU A 478 -0.29 12.17 44.61
C LEU A 478 0.93 12.43 45.50
N GLN A 479 0.79 13.22 46.58
CA GLN A 479 1.86 13.37 47.58
C GLN A 479 1.99 12.13 48.48
N ASN A 480 0.91 11.38 48.70
CA ASN A 480 0.93 10.20 49.57
C ASN A 480 1.38 8.90 48.86
N ASN A 481 1.37 8.85 47.52
CA ASN A 481 1.76 7.66 46.75
C ASN A 481 3.25 7.62 46.34
N ILE A 482 4.03 8.67 46.64
CA ILE A 482 5.49 8.63 46.48
C ILE A 482 6.14 7.77 47.57
N ARG A 483 5.52 7.63 48.75
CA ARG A 483 5.98 6.70 49.80
C ARG A 483 5.66 5.23 49.50
N PHE A 484 4.51 4.94 48.89
CA PHE A 484 4.10 3.55 48.63
C PHE A 484 4.91 2.83 47.54
N CYS A 485 5.51 3.58 46.60
CA CYS A 485 6.40 3.00 45.58
C CYS A 485 7.81 2.69 46.11
N GLN A 486 8.23 3.30 47.22
CA GLN A 486 9.51 2.98 47.86
C GLN A 486 9.41 1.73 48.76
N ASP A 487 8.23 1.47 49.34
CA ASP A 487 8.01 0.28 50.17
C ASP A 487 7.81 -1.01 49.34
N ALA A 488 7.30 -0.90 48.10
CA ALA A 488 7.14 -2.05 47.20
C ALA A 488 8.49 -2.62 46.69
N GLU A 489 9.56 -1.83 46.69
CA GLU A 489 10.91 -2.29 46.37
C GLU A 489 11.56 -3.13 47.48
N ARG A 490 11.01 -3.13 48.71
CA ARG A 490 11.47 -3.98 49.82
C ARG A 490 10.78 -5.35 49.91
N ILE A 491 9.65 -5.54 49.23
CA ILE A 491 8.87 -6.80 49.29
C ILE A 491 9.33 -7.82 48.22
N LEU A 492 10.11 -7.40 47.22
CA LEU A 492 10.59 -8.25 46.12
C LEU A 492 11.88 -9.04 46.41
N VAL A 493 12.33 -9.09 47.67
CA VAL A 493 13.45 -9.95 48.10
C VAL A 493 13.01 -10.82 49.28
N LYS A 494 12.28 -11.90 48.98
CA LYS A 494 12.34 -13.15 49.76
C LYS A 494 12.15 -14.34 48.81
N PRO A 495 13.12 -15.27 48.74
CA PRO A 495 12.89 -16.60 48.21
C PRO A 495 12.06 -17.40 49.24
N ASP A 496 11.48 -18.50 48.78
CA ASP A 496 10.79 -19.53 49.58
C ASP A 496 9.32 -19.25 49.96
N LYS A 497 8.42 -19.81 49.14
CA LYS A 497 7.38 -20.78 49.55
C LYS A 497 6.62 -21.27 48.32
N MET A 498 7.05 -22.42 47.82
CA MET A 498 6.36 -23.24 46.84
C MET A 498 5.27 -24.05 47.59
N GLN A 499 4.02 -24.01 47.10
CA GLN A 499 2.97 -24.95 47.50
C GLN A 499 2.67 -25.85 46.28
N PRO A 500 2.76 -27.19 46.41
CA PRO A 500 2.50 -28.12 45.32
C PRO A 500 1.02 -28.51 45.27
N GLY A 501 0.50 -28.73 44.06
CA GLY A 501 -0.76 -29.44 43.85
C GLY A 501 -1.66 -28.84 42.78
N PHE A 502 -1.68 -29.43 41.59
CA PHE A 502 -2.79 -30.29 41.12
C PHE A 502 -2.63 -30.52 39.61
N SER A 503 -2.00 -31.64 39.29
CA SER A 503 -2.15 -32.37 38.03
C SER A 503 -3.41 -33.25 38.11
N ASN A 504 -4.33 -33.07 37.16
CA ASN A 504 -5.19 -34.07 36.49
C ASN A 504 -6.63 -33.58 36.25
N GLY A 505 -7.04 -33.68 34.97
CA GLY A 505 -8.40 -33.97 34.53
C GLY A 505 -9.43 -32.84 34.61
N PHE A 506 -9.97 -32.39 33.48
CA PHE A 506 -11.08 -33.09 32.82
C PHE A 506 -11.56 -32.34 31.59
N ALA A 507 -11.85 -33.13 30.55
CA ALA A 507 -12.71 -32.77 29.45
C ALA A 507 -14.12 -32.42 29.96
N ALA A 508 -14.65 -31.27 29.55
CA ALA A 508 -16.09 -31.02 29.32
C ALA A 508 -16.28 -29.58 28.85
N GLY A 509 -16.89 -29.40 27.68
CA GLY A 509 -17.19 -28.07 27.15
C GLY A 509 -17.17 -27.94 25.62
N ALA A 510 -17.05 -29.04 24.89
CA ALA A 510 -17.35 -29.09 23.46
C ALA A 510 -18.72 -29.76 23.28
N GLN A 511 -19.79 -28.96 23.18
CA GLN A 511 -21.01 -29.28 22.41
C GLN A 511 -21.98 -28.10 22.52
N CYS A 512 -22.04 -27.26 21.49
CA CYS A 512 -23.26 -27.07 20.69
C CYS A 512 -22.97 -26.09 19.54
N GLY A 513 -23.25 -26.51 18.30
CA GLY A 513 -23.11 -25.69 17.09
C GLY A 513 -22.47 -26.37 15.88
N LYS A 514 -22.82 -27.63 15.58
CA LYS A 514 -22.46 -28.31 14.33
C LYS A 514 -23.15 -27.62 13.13
N ARG A 515 -22.36 -27.05 12.22
CA ARG A 515 -22.44 -27.21 10.74
C ARG A 515 -21.49 -26.23 10.05
N LEU A 516 -20.26 -26.67 9.79
CA LEU A 516 -19.43 -26.28 8.64
C LEU A 516 -18.13 -27.11 8.67
N GLY A 517 -18.31 -28.42 8.46
CA GLY A 517 -17.22 -29.31 8.05
C GLY A 517 -17.04 -29.23 6.53
N ARG A 518 -15.79 -29.42 6.10
CA ARG A 518 -15.27 -29.40 4.72
C ARG A 518 -14.97 -28.01 4.15
N LEU A 519 -13.82 -27.47 4.61
CA LEU A 519 -12.74 -26.86 3.81
C LEU A 519 -11.71 -26.18 4.75
N GLN A 520 -11.35 -26.84 5.86
CA GLN A 520 -10.13 -26.52 6.59
C GLN A 520 -8.99 -27.33 5.96
N GLY A 521 -8.47 -26.81 4.86
CA GLY A 521 -7.29 -27.33 4.21
C GLY A 521 -6.50 -26.14 3.67
N GLN A 522 -5.23 -26.05 4.06
CA GLN A 522 -4.23 -25.08 3.59
C GLN A 522 -4.24 -23.70 4.28
N THR A 523 -4.19 -23.68 5.62
CA THR A 523 -3.26 -22.74 6.27
C THR A 523 -1.91 -23.47 6.37
N SER A 524 -0.82 -22.78 6.03
CA SER A 524 0.52 -23.38 5.99
C SER A 524 0.87 -23.99 7.34
N GLY A 525 1.22 -25.29 7.34
CA GLY A 525 1.65 -25.99 8.56
C GLY A 525 2.75 -25.24 9.33
N LEU A 526 3.63 -24.52 8.62
CA LEU A 526 4.66 -23.64 9.21
C LEU A 526 4.11 -22.43 9.98
N LEU A 527 2.99 -21.83 9.55
CA LEU A 527 2.35 -20.73 10.28
C LEU A 527 1.56 -21.26 11.48
N ASN A 528 0.95 -22.44 11.37
CA ASN A 528 0.39 -23.10 12.55
C ASN A 528 1.51 -23.48 13.53
N ILE A 529 2.70 -23.88 13.07
CA ILE A 529 3.86 -24.10 13.93
C ILE A 529 4.36 -22.77 14.53
N LEU A 530 4.39 -21.66 13.78
CA LEU A 530 4.78 -20.35 14.32
C LEU A 530 3.75 -19.79 15.30
N LEU A 531 2.44 -19.95 15.02
CA LEU A 531 1.35 -19.56 15.92
C LEU A 531 1.33 -20.45 17.16
N LYS A 532 1.58 -21.76 16.99
CA LYS A 532 1.68 -22.71 18.09
C LYS A 532 2.97 -22.52 18.88
N GLN A 533 4.08 -22.09 18.28
CA GLN A 533 5.31 -21.65 18.98
C GLN A 533 5.14 -20.29 19.65
N MET A 534 4.29 -19.41 19.12
CA MET A 534 3.87 -18.18 19.79
C MET A 534 2.95 -18.47 21.00
N GLU A 535 2.09 -19.50 20.91
CA GLU A 535 1.23 -19.97 22.01
C GLU A 535 1.98 -20.86 23.03
N GLU A 536 2.96 -21.66 22.60
CA GLU A 536 3.80 -22.54 23.44
C GLU A 536 5.02 -21.80 24.03
N GLY A 537 5.37 -20.62 23.50
CA GLY A 537 6.45 -19.76 23.98
C GLY A 537 6.18 -19.10 25.34
N ASP A 538 4.97 -19.22 25.88
CA ASP A 538 4.56 -18.67 27.18
C ASP A 538 5.11 -19.43 28.41
N ALA A 539 6.04 -20.39 28.24
CA ALA A 539 6.56 -21.18 29.36
C ALA A 539 8.09 -21.30 29.48
N ARG A 540 8.92 -20.70 28.60
CA ARG A 540 10.39 -20.79 28.73
C ARG A 540 11.11 -19.55 28.23
N ILE A 541 11.38 -18.63 29.14
CA ILE A 541 12.54 -17.71 29.29
C ILE A 541 12.11 -16.85 30.49
N LEU A 542 12.61 -17.10 31.69
CA LEU A 542 13.87 -16.51 32.18
C LEU A 542 14.44 -17.40 33.29
N THR A 543 15.51 -18.14 33.02
CA THR A 543 16.51 -18.43 34.05
C THR A 543 17.65 -17.43 33.88
N ASN A 544 18.00 -16.80 35.00
CA ASN A 544 19.09 -15.85 35.17
C ASN A 544 20.38 -16.37 34.53
N THR A 545 20.98 -15.63 33.59
CA THR A 545 22.43 -15.56 33.37
C THR A 545 22.85 -14.65 32.20
N GLN A 546 21.95 -14.18 31.33
CA GLN A 546 22.34 -13.33 30.17
C GLN A 546 21.88 -11.86 30.23
N PHE A 547 21.49 -11.36 31.41
CA PHE A 547 21.00 -9.98 31.59
C PHE A 547 21.96 -9.06 32.37
N GLN A 548 23.17 -9.51 32.71
CA GLN A 548 24.11 -8.68 33.49
C GLN A 548 24.95 -7.68 32.67
N ASP A 549 25.06 -7.83 31.34
CA ASP A 549 25.97 -6.97 30.57
C ASP A 549 25.33 -5.71 29.95
N LEU A 550 24.10 -5.35 30.34
CA LEU A 550 23.41 -4.14 29.84
C LEU A 550 22.92 -3.20 30.95
N LYS A 551 23.56 -3.24 32.12
CA LYS A 551 23.27 -2.37 33.27
C LYS A 551 24.43 -1.45 33.64
N ILE A 552 24.94 -0.69 32.69
CA ILE A 552 25.67 0.54 32.98
C ILE A 552 25.23 1.57 31.96
N LEU A 553 24.22 2.38 32.29
CA LEU A 553 24.11 3.80 31.92
C LEU A 553 22.78 4.41 32.43
N ASN A 554 22.97 5.27 33.43
CA ASN A 554 22.19 6.43 33.83
C ASN A 554 20.87 6.26 34.63
N PRO A 555 20.90 6.56 35.94
CA PRO A 555 19.73 6.60 36.81
C PRO A 555 19.22 8.05 36.91
N ASN A 556 18.39 8.54 35.98
CA ASN A 556 17.66 9.81 36.17
C ASN A 556 16.57 10.01 35.10
N LEU A 557 15.43 9.32 35.25
CA LEU A 557 14.20 9.64 34.50
C LEU A 557 12.98 9.43 35.40
N GLN A 558 12.79 10.31 36.38
CA GLN A 558 11.50 10.50 37.05
C GLN A 558 10.92 11.86 36.67
N THR A 559 9.83 11.83 35.90
CA THR A 559 8.61 12.69 35.96
C THR A 559 8.05 12.98 34.56
N ILE A 560 6.96 12.31 34.18
CA ILE A 560 6.12 12.74 33.04
C ILE A 560 4.64 12.67 33.46
N SER A 561 3.99 13.82 33.31
CA SER A 561 2.59 14.09 33.66
C SER A 561 1.60 13.32 32.74
N LYS A 562 0.56 12.75 33.34
CA LYS A 562 -0.27 11.63 32.83
C LYS A 562 -1.53 12.02 32.03
N THR A 563 -1.74 13.28 31.67
CA THR A 563 -3.00 13.72 30.99
C THR A 563 -2.86 13.97 29.49
N TYR A 564 -1.65 14.06 28.97
CA TYR A 564 -1.41 14.27 27.52
C TYR A 564 -1.10 12.96 26.76
N GLN A 565 -0.78 11.86 27.45
CA GLN A 565 -0.32 10.61 26.86
C GLN A 565 -1.36 9.90 25.97
N THR A 566 -2.66 10.09 26.18
CA THR A 566 -3.68 9.30 25.47
C THR A 566 -3.94 9.77 24.04
N ASN A 567 -3.81 11.08 23.77
CA ASN A 567 -3.85 11.61 22.40
C ASN A 567 -2.51 11.35 21.68
N ILE A 568 -1.41 11.34 22.42
CA ILE A 568 -0.06 11.10 21.89
C ILE A 568 0.15 9.63 21.48
N ILE A 569 -0.43 8.65 22.19
CA ILE A 569 -0.23 7.23 21.88
C ILE A 569 -1.08 6.77 20.69
N ILE A 570 -2.27 7.34 20.48
CA ILE A 570 -3.05 7.13 19.25
C ILE A 570 -2.31 7.77 18.06
N PHE A 571 -1.75 8.96 18.23
CA PHE A 571 -0.88 9.58 17.21
C PHE A 571 0.41 8.79 16.95
N TRP A 572 0.96 8.13 17.98
CA TRP A 572 2.11 7.22 17.87
C TRP A 572 1.75 5.84 17.30
N THR A 573 0.53 5.29 17.45
CA THR A 573 0.13 4.05 16.73
C THR A 573 0.24 4.26 15.23
N ILE A 574 -0.19 5.43 14.76
CA ILE A 574 -0.07 5.81 13.37
C ILE A 574 1.37 6.09 13.02
N ASN A 575 2.09 6.87 13.82
CA ASN A 575 3.47 7.16 13.50
C ASN A 575 4.38 5.94 13.63
N PHE A 576 4.07 4.90 14.40
CA PHE A 576 4.85 3.67 14.39
C PHE A 576 4.62 2.86 13.10
N LEU A 577 3.38 2.77 12.64
CA LEU A 577 2.99 2.19 11.34
C LEU A 577 3.47 3.03 10.15
N ILE A 578 3.57 4.35 10.31
CA ILE A 578 4.04 5.33 9.33
C ILE A 578 5.58 5.51 9.38
N VAL A 579 6.25 5.25 10.53
CA VAL A 579 7.72 5.26 10.75
C VAL A 579 8.38 4.00 10.18
N VAL A 580 7.60 3.05 9.67
CA VAL A 580 8.04 2.17 8.57
C VAL A 580 8.51 2.99 7.34
N ASN A 581 8.32 4.32 7.31
CA ASN A 581 8.91 5.20 6.29
C ASN A 581 9.28 6.65 6.69
N LEU A 582 8.74 7.18 7.79
CA LEU A 582 8.78 8.63 8.06
C LEU A 582 9.98 9.15 8.87
N ASN A 583 11.13 8.47 8.83
CA ASN A 583 12.43 9.12 9.09
C ASN A 583 12.89 10.00 7.90
N SER A 584 11.97 10.46 7.05
CA SER A 584 12.22 11.32 5.91
C SER A 584 11.32 12.57 5.98
N MET A 585 11.98 13.72 6.07
CA MET A 585 11.46 15.07 5.77
C MET A 585 10.71 15.80 6.89
N GLN A 586 11.47 16.61 7.64
CA GLN A 586 11.04 17.95 8.04
C GLN A 586 11.72 18.98 7.14
N SER A 587 10.99 20.06 6.79
CA SER A 587 11.33 21.30 6.04
C SER A 587 11.33 21.23 4.50
N LEU A 588 10.79 22.18 3.71
CA LEU A 588 9.76 23.24 3.83
C LEU A 588 9.43 23.69 2.37
N LEU A 589 8.19 24.19 2.15
CA LEU A 589 7.67 25.12 1.10
C LEU A 589 8.11 24.99 -0.38
N VAL A 590 7.25 24.58 -1.33
CA VAL A 590 6.31 25.39 -2.16
C VAL A 590 6.84 26.77 -2.57
N TRP A 591 7.17 26.94 -3.86
CA TRP A 591 6.78 28.08 -4.69
C TRP A 591 6.52 27.56 -6.12
N THR A 592 5.45 28.07 -6.73
CA THR A 592 5.01 27.86 -8.12
C THR A 592 5.35 29.10 -8.93
N SER A 593 5.89 28.94 -10.14
CA SER A 593 5.66 29.81 -11.31
C SER A 593 6.45 29.26 -12.51
N GLY A 594 5.83 29.33 -13.70
CA GLY A 594 6.35 28.81 -14.98
C GLY A 594 5.57 27.60 -15.46
#